data_AF-A0A4V2K7G5-F1
#
_entry.id   AF-A0A4V2K7G5-F1
#
_cell.length_a   1.000
_cell.length_b   1.000
_cell.length_c   1.000
_cell.angle_alpha   90.00
_cell.angle_beta   90.00
_cell.angle_gamma   90.00
#
_symmetry.space_group_name_H-M   'P 1'
#
loop_
_entity.id
_entity.type
_entity.pdbx_description
1 polymer ?
#
loop_
_entity_poly.entity_id
_entity_poly.type
_entity_poly.pdbx_seq_one_letter_code
_entity_poly.pdbx_strand_id
1 'polypeptide(L)'
;MNSILVIAESDHGIRIASAIAFGILYFDYTLTYSAEVERFWKGRFSFASFIFYFNRYLALFGHIPVLYEFYGTHSQEVCSRVQMYHQLLAGITQVIVAGLQLFRIHALYHGNRRITSALSCLCLVCCAISAWAVSQAWHQPSGDKTMAGIPGVGCDLTMTEAQGKYLSFVWASVLAWDTTVFALTVYRVLGSGSRWRGSLMGVLLRDGAFYFAVLLVCHMCNILTCLLAQAVTRGISVTITNVIASSLITRLMLNLRDPRLLRNQSSGVTELSDLPWRANTGPHGSSAKSTGTSSHETSEGGSSGL
;
A
#
# COMPACT_ATOMS: atom_id res chain seq x y z
N MET A 1 7.68 -44.51 0.34
CA MET A 1 8.93 -43.83 0.77
C MET A 1 9.07 -42.47 0.09
N ASN A 2 8.95 -42.38 -1.25
CA ASN A 2 9.03 -41.11 -1.98
C ASN A 2 8.00 -40.06 -1.55
N SER A 3 6.74 -40.45 -1.29
CA SER A 3 5.69 -39.50 -0.90
C SER A 3 5.93 -38.85 0.47
N ILE A 4 6.51 -39.57 1.42
CA ILE A 4 6.80 -39.04 2.77
C ILE A 4 7.96 -38.04 2.71
N LEU A 5 8.98 -38.32 1.90
CA LEU A 5 10.13 -37.44 1.68
C LEU A 5 9.69 -36.12 1.02
N VAL A 6 8.84 -36.19 0.00
CA VAL A 6 8.29 -34.99 -0.67
C VAL A 6 7.45 -34.13 0.28
N ILE A 7 6.67 -34.76 1.17
CA ILE A 7 5.88 -34.04 2.17
C ILE A 7 6.79 -33.36 3.20
N ALA A 8 7.80 -34.07 3.71
CA ALA A 8 8.74 -33.51 4.68
C ALA A 8 9.58 -32.35 4.11
N GLU A 9 10.01 -32.46 2.84
CA GLU A 9 10.73 -31.39 2.15
C GLU A 9 9.84 -30.16 1.92
N SER A 10 8.59 -30.38 1.53
CA SER A 10 7.59 -29.31 1.33
C SER A 10 7.28 -28.57 2.64
N ASP A 11 7.03 -29.32 3.72
CA ASP A 11 6.76 -28.78 5.07
C ASP A 11 7.93 -27.93 5.57
N HIS A 12 9.16 -28.41 5.40
CA HIS A 12 10.36 -27.65 5.77
C HIS A 12 10.48 -26.34 4.98
N GLY A 13 10.21 -26.37 3.68
CA GLY A 13 10.20 -25.18 2.82
C GLY A 13 9.16 -24.14 3.25
N ILE A 14 7.94 -24.57 3.57
CA ILE A 14 6.84 -23.71 4.05
C ILE A 14 7.23 -22.99 5.34
N ARG A 15 7.82 -23.72 6.29
CA ARG A 15 8.23 -23.15 7.58
C ARG A 15 9.41 -22.19 7.45
N ILE A 16 10.39 -22.48 6.61
CA ILE A 16 11.50 -21.55 6.36
C ILE A 16 10.98 -20.27 5.70
N ALA A 17 10.15 -20.41 4.66
CA ALA A 17 9.54 -19.27 3.97
C ALA A 17 8.73 -18.39 4.92
N SER A 18 7.95 -19.01 5.81
CA SER A 18 7.17 -18.32 6.83
C SER A 18 8.05 -17.65 7.90
N ALA A 19 9.12 -18.31 8.35
CA ALA A 19 10.09 -17.73 9.29
C ALA A 19 10.73 -16.46 8.72
N ILE A 20 11.13 -16.51 7.45
CA ILE A 20 11.68 -15.36 6.73
C ILE A 20 10.63 -14.23 6.65
N ALA A 21 9.38 -14.57 6.32
CA ALA A 21 8.29 -13.60 6.25
C ALA A 21 8.08 -12.89 7.60
N PHE A 22 7.97 -13.65 8.69
CA PHE A 22 7.82 -13.07 10.03
C PHE A 22 9.05 -12.26 10.44
N GLY A 23 10.26 -12.75 10.14
CA GLY A 23 11.50 -12.02 10.35
C GLY A 23 11.48 -10.66 9.65
N ILE A 24 11.08 -10.62 8.38
CA ILE A 24 10.91 -9.38 7.61
C ILE A 24 9.87 -8.47 8.28
N LEU A 25 8.71 -9.00 8.68
CA LEU A 25 7.64 -8.22 9.31
C LEU A 25 8.13 -7.50 10.59
N TYR A 26 8.70 -8.25 11.54
CA TYR A 26 9.15 -7.69 12.80
C TYR A 26 10.37 -6.79 12.63
N PHE A 27 11.31 -7.17 11.75
CA PHE A 27 12.46 -6.34 11.43
C PHE A 27 12.04 -5.01 10.79
N ASP A 28 11.14 -5.05 9.82
CA ASP A 28 10.57 -3.86 9.18
C ASP A 28 9.89 -2.93 10.19
N TYR A 29 9.12 -3.50 11.11
CA TYR A 29 8.48 -2.75 12.18
C TYR A 29 9.52 -2.01 13.03
N THR A 30 10.57 -2.70 13.49
CA THR A 30 11.62 -2.08 14.32
C THR A 30 12.36 -0.95 13.59
N LEU A 31 12.68 -1.13 12.31
CA LEU A 31 13.35 -0.11 11.50
C LEU A 31 12.50 1.13 11.29
N THR A 32 11.18 0.96 11.16
CA THR A 32 10.26 2.04 10.84
C THR A 32 9.62 2.70 12.07
N TYR A 33 9.85 2.14 13.26
CA TYR A 33 9.27 2.63 14.52
C TYR A 33 9.70 4.06 14.88
N SER A 34 10.98 4.40 14.68
CA SER A 34 11.48 5.76 14.94
C SER A 34 10.77 6.80 14.06
N ALA A 35 10.59 6.49 12.77
CA ALA A 35 9.88 7.33 11.83
C ALA A 35 8.37 7.43 12.16
N GLU A 36 7.76 6.36 12.66
CA GLU A 36 6.37 6.37 13.16
C GLU A 36 6.20 7.37 14.31
N VAL A 37 7.06 7.29 15.33
CA VAL A 37 7.01 8.17 16.51
C VAL A 37 7.19 9.63 16.10
N GLU A 38 8.11 9.91 15.18
CA GLU A 38 8.35 11.28 14.72
C GLU A 38 7.18 11.84 13.90
N ARG A 39 6.61 11.04 12.98
CA ARG A 39 5.71 11.52 11.92
C ARG A 39 4.21 11.33 12.21
N PHE A 40 3.85 10.37 13.05
CA PHE A 40 2.45 10.04 13.34
C PHE A 40 2.05 10.33 14.79
N TRP A 41 2.95 10.20 15.78
CA TRP A 41 2.58 10.42 17.19
C TRP A 41 2.46 11.90 17.56
N LYS A 42 3.25 12.77 16.95
CA LYS A 42 3.24 14.22 17.21
C LYS A 42 2.18 14.99 16.39
N GLY A 43 1.50 14.32 15.46
CA GLY A 43 0.56 14.93 14.52
C GLY A 43 -0.90 14.89 14.98
N ARG A 44 -1.77 15.65 14.31
CA ARG A 44 -3.23 15.56 14.53
C ARG A 44 -3.77 14.22 14.01
N PHE A 45 -4.61 13.57 14.81
CA PHE A 45 -5.26 12.33 14.41
C PHE A 45 -6.17 12.59 13.19
N SER A 46 -5.96 11.81 12.13
CA SER A 46 -6.72 11.91 10.87
C SER A 46 -7.13 10.52 10.42
N PHE A 47 -8.10 10.43 9.51
CA PHE A 47 -8.55 9.15 8.96
C PHE A 47 -7.41 8.33 8.35
N ALA A 48 -6.47 8.98 7.64
CA ALA A 48 -5.28 8.34 7.13
C ALA A 48 -4.34 7.83 8.25
N SER A 49 -4.30 8.51 9.41
CA SER A 49 -3.54 8.05 10.58
C SER A 49 -4.19 6.81 11.22
N PHE A 50 -5.52 6.78 11.31
CA PHE A 50 -6.24 5.60 11.78
C PHE A 50 -5.95 4.38 10.90
N ILE A 51 -6.08 4.51 9.57
CA ILE A 51 -5.82 3.37 8.66
C ILE A 51 -4.36 2.94 8.72
N PHE A 52 -3.41 3.88 8.84
CA PHE A 52 -1.99 3.57 9.02
C PHE A 52 -1.77 2.68 10.24
N TYR A 53 -2.24 3.10 11.42
CA TYR A 53 -2.09 2.34 12.65
C TYR A 53 -2.82 1.01 12.56
N PHE A 54 -4.04 1.01 12.04
CA PHE A 54 -4.83 -0.20 11.89
C PHE A 54 -4.11 -1.22 11.01
N ASN A 55 -3.64 -0.85 9.82
CA ASN A 55 -2.88 -1.75 8.94
C ASN A 55 -1.61 -2.29 9.62
N ARG A 56 -0.83 -1.39 10.23
CA ARG A 56 0.47 -1.71 10.83
C ARG A 56 0.34 -2.65 12.02
N TYR A 57 -0.56 -2.35 12.96
CA TYR A 57 -0.77 -3.16 14.15
C TYR A 57 -1.61 -4.41 13.87
N LEU A 58 -2.52 -4.38 12.89
CA LEU A 58 -3.21 -5.59 12.43
C LEU A 58 -2.21 -6.59 11.84
N ALA A 59 -1.26 -6.15 11.02
CA ALA A 59 -0.22 -7.04 10.52
C ALA A 59 0.67 -7.56 11.65
N LEU A 60 1.10 -6.69 12.57
CA LEU A 60 1.98 -7.07 13.68
C LEU A 60 1.33 -8.11 14.60
N PHE A 61 0.13 -7.83 15.11
CA PHE A 61 -0.53 -8.70 16.09
C PHE A 61 -1.36 -9.80 15.43
N GLY A 62 -1.92 -9.53 14.25
CA GLY A 62 -2.72 -10.51 13.52
C GLY A 62 -1.90 -11.70 13.01
N HIS A 63 -0.60 -11.53 12.78
CA HIS A 63 0.26 -12.65 12.41
C HIS A 63 0.72 -13.51 13.61
N ILE A 64 0.39 -13.17 14.87
CA ILE A 64 0.73 -13.99 16.04
C ILE A 64 0.00 -15.35 16.02
N PRO A 65 -1.33 -15.43 15.82
CA PRO A 65 -2.01 -16.72 15.65
C PRO A 65 -1.52 -17.50 14.42
N VAL A 66 -1.06 -16.80 13.38
CA VAL A 66 -0.47 -17.43 12.18
C VAL A 66 0.91 -18.04 12.51
N LEU A 67 1.70 -17.41 13.38
CA LEU A 67 2.92 -18.04 13.91
C LEU A 67 2.58 -19.34 14.67
N TYR A 68 1.51 -19.30 15.48
CA TYR A 68 1.03 -20.50 16.15
C TYR A 68 0.59 -21.57 15.15
N GLU A 69 -0.08 -21.22 14.05
CA GLU A 69 -0.42 -22.12 12.92
C GLU A 69 0.81 -22.91 12.41
N PHE A 70 1.90 -22.21 12.10
CA PHE A 70 3.07 -22.81 11.45
C PHE A 70 4.00 -23.60 12.39
N TYR A 71 4.07 -23.25 13.68
CA TYR A 71 5.04 -23.85 14.61
C TYR A 71 4.42 -24.53 15.83
N GLY A 72 3.14 -24.31 16.09
CA GLY A 72 2.41 -24.91 17.20
C GLY A 72 2.03 -26.36 16.94
N THR A 73 1.60 -27.04 18.01
CA THR A 73 0.97 -28.35 17.94
C THR A 73 -0.55 -28.17 17.96
N HIS A 74 -1.25 -28.78 17.00
CA HIS A 74 -2.68 -28.54 16.79
C HIS A 74 -3.47 -29.83 16.65
N SER A 75 -4.73 -29.80 17.09
CA SER A 75 -5.74 -30.76 16.64
C SER A 75 -6.31 -30.34 15.29
N GLN A 76 -6.98 -31.25 14.58
CA GLN A 76 -7.56 -30.99 13.25
C GLN A 76 -8.59 -29.86 13.26
N GLU A 77 -9.35 -29.76 14.35
CA GLU A 77 -10.34 -28.69 14.55
C GLU A 77 -9.69 -27.33 14.74
N VAL A 78 -8.63 -27.25 15.57
CA VAL A 78 -7.90 -26.00 15.83
C VAL A 78 -7.20 -25.54 14.55
N CYS A 79 -6.54 -26.46 13.85
CA CYS A 79 -5.88 -26.19 12.58
C CYS A 79 -6.84 -25.58 11.54
N SER A 80 -8.03 -26.17 11.34
CA SER A 80 -9.05 -25.63 10.44
C SER A 80 -9.51 -24.20 10.82
N ARG A 81 -9.68 -23.93 12.12
CA ARG A 81 -10.09 -22.60 12.61
C ARG A 81 -8.98 -21.55 12.44
N VAL A 82 -7.74 -21.91 12.75
CA VAL A 82 -6.59 -21.00 12.61
C VAL A 82 -6.32 -20.70 11.13
N GLN A 83 -6.43 -21.69 10.25
CA GLN A 83 -6.29 -21.47 8.82
C GLN A 83 -7.41 -20.59 8.24
N MET A 84 -8.65 -20.75 8.72
CA MET A 84 -9.75 -19.82 8.39
C MET A 84 -9.45 -18.40 8.87
N TYR A 85 -8.94 -18.24 10.09
CA TYR A 85 -8.50 -16.95 10.61
C TYR A 85 -7.41 -16.32 9.73
N HIS A 86 -6.42 -17.09 9.29
CA HIS A 86 -5.36 -16.61 8.40
C HIS A 86 -5.92 -16.14 7.05
N GLN A 87 -6.88 -16.86 6.46
CA GLN A 87 -7.56 -16.42 5.23
C GLN A 87 -8.35 -15.12 5.44
N LEU A 88 -9.04 -14.97 6.57
CA LEU A 88 -9.77 -13.74 6.91
C LEU A 88 -8.83 -12.56 7.13
N LEU A 89 -7.73 -12.78 7.86
CA LEU A 89 -6.69 -11.76 8.09
C LEU A 89 -6.10 -11.28 6.77
N ALA A 90 -5.78 -12.21 5.86
CA ALA A 90 -5.32 -11.91 4.51
C ALA A 90 -6.33 -11.03 3.77
N GLY A 91 -7.60 -11.44 3.72
CA GLY A 91 -8.66 -10.68 3.07
C GLY A 91 -8.84 -9.27 3.63
N ILE A 92 -8.88 -9.13 4.96
CA ILE A 92 -8.99 -7.83 5.64
C ILE A 92 -7.79 -6.93 5.28
N THR A 93 -6.57 -7.49 5.31
CA THR A 93 -5.36 -6.74 4.95
C THR A 93 -5.42 -6.24 3.50
N GLN A 94 -5.86 -7.07 2.56
CA GLN A 94 -6.02 -6.68 1.16
C GLN A 94 -7.07 -5.58 0.96
N VAL A 95 -8.19 -5.62 1.70
CA VAL A 95 -9.21 -4.56 1.66
C VAL A 95 -8.65 -3.22 2.18
N ILE A 96 -7.85 -3.26 3.24
CA ILE A 96 -7.20 -2.05 3.78
C ILE A 96 -6.22 -1.47 2.75
N VAL A 97 -5.38 -2.31 2.15
CA VAL A 97 -4.43 -1.90 1.10
C VAL A 97 -5.17 -1.30 -0.09
N ALA A 98 -6.24 -1.95 -0.56
CA ALA A 98 -7.08 -1.44 -1.65
C ALA A 98 -7.71 -0.08 -1.31
N GLY A 99 -8.21 0.11 -0.09
CA GLY A 99 -8.75 1.38 0.38
C GLY A 99 -7.71 2.50 0.40
N LEU A 100 -6.49 2.23 0.86
CA LEU A 100 -5.38 3.19 0.87
C LEU A 100 -4.96 3.58 -0.55
N GLN A 101 -4.90 2.62 -1.46
CA GLN A 101 -4.63 2.86 -2.87
C GLN A 101 -5.74 3.69 -3.54
N LEU A 102 -7.02 3.42 -3.25
CA LEU A 102 -8.15 4.21 -3.74
C LEU A 102 -8.06 5.66 -3.27
N PHE A 103 -7.77 5.87 -1.98
CA PHE A 103 -7.56 7.20 -1.42
C PHE A 103 -6.43 7.94 -2.13
N ARG A 104 -5.31 7.25 -2.40
CA ARG A 104 -4.18 7.80 -3.15
C ARG A 104 -4.59 8.23 -4.57
N ILE A 105 -5.36 7.42 -5.30
CA ILE A 105 -5.84 7.80 -6.63
C ILE A 105 -6.79 8.99 -6.57
N HIS A 106 -7.71 9.02 -5.61
CA HIS A 106 -8.60 10.16 -5.41
C HIS A 106 -7.80 11.46 -5.20
N ALA A 107 -6.74 11.42 -4.40
CA ALA A 107 -5.85 12.56 -4.22
C ALA A 107 -5.08 12.93 -5.50
N LEU A 108 -4.53 11.94 -6.22
CA LEU A 108 -3.73 12.14 -7.44
C LEU A 108 -4.53 12.77 -8.61
N TYR A 109 -5.82 12.49 -8.67
CA TYR A 109 -6.73 13.05 -9.67
C TYR A 109 -7.51 14.27 -9.15
N HIS A 110 -6.97 14.97 -8.15
CA HIS A 110 -7.55 16.20 -7.58
C HIS A 110 -9.04 16.05 -7.18
N GLY A 111 -9.44 14.87 -6.70
CA GLY A 111 -10.82 14.59 -6.29
C GLY A 111 -11.82 14.42 -7.44
N ASN A 112 -11.37 14.06 -8.64
CA ASN A 112 -12.27 13.78 -9.76
C ASN A 112 -13.19 12.58 -9.45
N ARG A 113 -14.43 12.90 -9.07
CA ARG A 113 -15.45 11.93 -8.65
C ARG A 113 -15.76 10.86 -9.67
N ARG A 114 -15.60 11.12 -10.98
CA ARG A 114 -15.88 10.12 -12.03
C ARG A 114 -14.90 8.95 -11.98
N ILE A 115 -13.61 9.25 -11.80
CA ILE A 115 -12.56 8.23 -11.74
C ILE A 115 -12.66 7.47 -10.42
N THR A 116 -12.88 8.19 -9.33
CA THR A 116 -13.08 7.55 -8.02
C THR A 116 -14.34 6.70 -8.00
N SER A 117 -15.47 7.13 -8.58
CA SER A 117 -16.68 6.30 -8.65
C SER A 117 -16.46 5.06 -9.51
N ALA A 118 -15.75 5.17 -10.64
CA ALA A 118 -15.40 4.03 -11.48
C ALA A 118 -14.52 3.02 -10.73
N LEU A 119 -13.50 3.49 -10.00
CA LEU A 119 -12.65 2.64 -9.18
C LEU A 119 -13.39 2.04 -7.98
N SER A 120 -14.25 2.80 -7.30
CA SER A 120 -15.08 2.25 -6.23
C SER A 120 -15.99 1.14 -6.75
N CYS A 121 -16.57 1.31 -7.94
CA CYS A 121 -17.36 0.26 -8.59
C CYS A 121 -16.50 -0.98 -8.90
N LEU A 122 -15.31 -0.80 -9.47
CA LEU A 122 -14.37 -1.89 -9.73
C LEU A 122 -13.98 -2.62 -8.42
N CYS A 123 -13.70 -1.88 -7.35
CA CYS A 123 -13.40 -2.43 -6.04
C CYS A 123 -14.54 -3.31 -5.52
N LEU A 124 -15.79 -2.83 -5.62
CA LEU A 124 -16.97 -3.60 -5.23
C LEU A 124 -17.12 -4.88 -6.05
N VAL A 125 -16.85 -4.83 -7.36
CA VAL A 125 -16.87 -6.02 -8.22
C VAL A 125 -15.78 -7.02 -7.80
N CYS A 126 -14.54 -6.57 -7.57
CA CYS A 126 -13.46 -7.45 -7.10
C CYS A 126 -13.78 -8.06 -5.73
N CYS A 127 -14.35 -7.28 -4.80
CA CYS A 127 -14.79 -7.78 -3.50
C CYS A 127 -15.93 -8.81 -3.63
N ALA A 128 -16.89 -8.59 -4.53
CA ALA A 128 -17.98 -9.54 -4.78
C ALA A 128 -17.45 -10.86 -5.36
N ILE A 129 -16.54 -10.80 -6.34
CA ILE A 129 -15.87 -11.98 -6.90
C ILE A 129 -15.09 -12.73 -5.82
N SER A 130 -14.33 -12.00 -4.99
CA SER A 130 -13.58 -12.59 -3.88
C SER A 130 -14.51 -13.26 -2.87
N ALA A 131 -15.59 -12.60 -2.45
CA ALA A 131 -16.54 -13.14 -1.48
C ALA A 131 -17.24 -14.39 -2.01
N TRP A 132 -17.64 -14.39 -3.29
CA TRP A 132 -18.19 -15.57 -3.94
C TRP A 132 -17.16 -16.71 -4.02
N ALA A 133 -15.93 -16.43 -4.44
CA ALA A 133 -14.90 -17.46 -4.53
C ALA A 133 -14.56 -18.07 -3.17
N VAL A 134 -14.47 -17.24 -2.12
CA VAL A 134 -14.27 -17.69 -0.74
C VAL A 134 -15.44 -18.55 -0.25
N SER A 135 -16.70 -18.15 -0.52
CA SER A 135 -17.86 -18.95 -0.11
C SER A 135 -17.88 -20.32 -0.80
N GLN A 136 -17.53 -20.38 -2.09
CA GLN A 136 -17.41 -21.66 -2.81
C GLN A 136 -16.26 -22.51 -2.25
N ALA A 137 -15.11 -21.90 -1.94
CA ALA A 137 -13.98 -22.59 -1.32
C ALA A 137 -14.34 -23.17 0.06
N TRP A 138 -15.26 -22.53 0.80
CA TRP A 138 -15.73 -22.99 2.11
C TRP A 138 -16.81 -24.07 2.04
N HIS A 139 -17.69 -24.01 1.05
CA HIS A 139 -18.78 -24.99 0.87
C HIS A 139 -18.32 -26.32 0.25
N GLN A 140 -17.08 -26.40 -0.27
CA GLN A 140 -16.52 -27.67 -0.72
C GLN A 140 -16.52 -28.69 0.45
N PRO A 141 -17.10 -29.90 0.25
CA PRO A 141 -17.17 -30.91 1.30
C PRO A 141 -15.77 -31.15 1.88
N SER A 142 -15.66 -31.18 3.20
CA SER A 142 -14.42 -31.46 3.93
C SER A 142 -13.85 -32.87 3.71
N GLY A 143 -14.30 -33.58 2.66
CA GLY A 143 -13.77 -34.88 2.25
C GLY A 143 -12.27 -34.77 2.07
N ASP A 144 -11.54 -35.45 2.94
CA ASP A 144 -10.08 -35.53 3.02
C ASP A 144 -9.34 -34.19 3.18
N LYS A 145 -9.79 -33.31 4.10
CA LYS A 145 -8.85 -32.35 4.75
C LYS A 145 -7.95 -33.11 5.72
N THR A 146 -7.11 -33.96 5.19
CA THR A 146 -6.10 -34.68 5.96
C THR A 146 -5.00 -33.71 6.31
N MET A 147 -4.52 -33.73 7.56
CA MET A 147 -3.26 -33.05 7.86
C MET A 147 -2.17 -33.74 7.05
N ALA A 148 -1.57 -33.00 6.11
CA ALA A 148 -0.29 -33.38 5.54
C ALA A 148 0.81 -32.84 6.46
N GLY A 149 1.95 -33.55 6.54
CA GLY A 149 3.09 -33.11 7.34
C GLY A 149 3.42 -34.04 8.52
N ILE A 150 4.33 -33.59 9.38
CA ILE A 150 4.80 -34.34 10.53
C ILE A 150 3.69 -34.38 11.60
N PRO A 151 3.27 -35.55 12.10
CA PRO A 151 2.23 -35.64 13.12
C PRO A 151 2.55 -34.75 14.33
N GLY A 152 1.66 -33.82 14.63
CA GLY A 152 1.72 -32.98 15.82
C GLY A 152 2.51 -31.69 15.70
N VAL A 153 3.09 -31.32 14.56
CA VAL A 153 3.77 -30.03 14.38
C VAL A 153 3.22 -29.30 13.16
N GLY A 154 2.83 -28.03 13.30
CA GLY A 154 2.28 -27.22 12.21
C GLY A 154 0.86 -27.59 11.81
N CYS A 155 0.33 -26.86 10.83
CA CYS A 155 -1.02 -27.02 10.30
C CYS A 155 -0.98 -26.87 8.77
N ASP A 156 -0.76 -27.98 8.06
CA ASP A 156 -0.84 -28.03 6.60
C ASP A 156 -2.04 -28.88 6.17
N LEU A 157 -3.20 -28.23 6.01
CA LEU A 157 -4.35 -28.91 5.42
C LEU A 157 -4.15 -29.02 3.91
N THR A 158 -4.26 -30.23 3.39
CA THR A 158 -4.25 -30.46 1.95
C THR A 158 -5.39 -29.70 1.30
N MET A 159 -5.06 -28.80 0.38
CA MET A 159 -6.06 -28.08 -0.41
C MET A 159 -6.43 -28.88 -1.65
N THR A 160 -7.73 -29.12 -1.86
CA THR A 160 -8.22 -29.77 -3.10
C THR A 160 -7.99 -28.88 -4.32
N GLU A 161 -7.98 -29.46 -5.52
CA GLU A 161 -7.79 -28.68 -6.76
C GLU A 161 -8.94 -27.68 -6.98
N ALA A 162 -10.17 -28.06 -6.63
CA ALA A 162 -11.32 -27.17 -6.67
C ALA A 162 -11.14 -25.97 -5.74
N GLN A 163 -10.71 -26.20 -4.50
CA GLN A 163 -10.46 -25.14 -3.52
C GLN A 163 -9.34 -24.19 -3.99
N GLY A 164 -8.26 -24.74 -4.56
CA GLY A 164 -7.18 -23.95 -5.17
C GLY A 164 -7.66 -23.06 -6.33
N LYS A 165 -8.52 -23.59 -7.21
CA LYS A 165 -9.13 -22.82 -8.31
C LYS A 165 -9.95 -21.64 -7.80
N TYR A 166 -10.80 -21.83 -6.80
CA TYR A 166 -11.55 -20.71 -6.20
C TYR A 166 -10.61 -19.67 -5.58
N LEU A 167 -9.60 -20.09 -4.82
CA LEU A 167 -8.64 -19.16 -4.23
C LEU A 167 -7.83 -18.39 -5.30
N SER A 168 -7.57 -18.99 -6.46
CA SER A 168 -6.94 -18.30 -7.58
C SER A 168 -7.78 -17.14 -8.13
N PHE A 169 -9.11 -17.25 -8.13
CA PHE A 169 -10.00 -16.14 -8.51
C PHE A 169 -9.92 -14.97 -7.52
N VAL A 170 -9.76 -15.25 -6.22
CA VAL A 170 -9.53 -14.21 -5.20
C VAL A 170 -8.27 -13.43 -5.54
N TRP A 171 -7.14 -14.11 -5.72
CA TRP A 171 -5.87 -13.47 -6.05
C TRP A 171 -5.87 -12.79 -7.42
N ALA A 172 -6.57 -13.34 -8.40
CA ALA A 172 -6.75 -12.70 -9.71
C ALA A 172 -7.52 -11.38 -9.59
N SER A 173 -8.54 -11.31 -8.74
CA SER A 173 -9.29 -10.07 -8.52
C SER A 173 -8.46 -8.98 -7.81
N VAL A 174 -7.61 -9.39 -6.85
CA VAL A 174 -6.66 -8.50 -6.17
C VAL A 174 -5.61 -7.99 -7.16
N LEU A 175 -5.06 -8.88 -7.99
CA LEU A 175 -4.10 -8.51 -9.03
C LEU A 175 -4.71 -7.54 -10.06
N ALA A 176 -5.95 -7.78 -10.49
CA ALA A 176 -6.66 -6.90 -11.43
C ALA A 176 -6.86 -5.50 -10.84
N TRP A 177 -7.20 -5.43 -9.55
CA TRP A 177 -7.29 -4.17 -8.81
C TRP A 177 -5.96 -3.42 -8.81
N ASP A 178 -4.89 -4.06 -8.33
CA ASP A 178 -3.55 -3.46 -8.23
C ASP A 178 -3.03 -3.01 -9.59
N THR A 179 -3.23 -3.82 -10.64
CA THR A 179 -2.82 -3.49 -12.01
C THR A 179 -3.55 -2.25 -12.52
N THR A 180 -4.85 -2.12 -12.23
CA THR A 180 -5.64 -0.96 -12.65
C THR A 180 -5.19 0.30 -11.93
N VAL A 181 -5.02 0.24 -10.61
CA VAL A 181 -4.52 1.36 -9.80
C VAL A 181 -3.12 1.78 -10.27
N PHE A 182 -2.24 0.82 -10.52
CA PHE A 182 -0.90 1.06 -11.01
C PHE A 182 -0.92 1.71 -12.40
N ALA A 183 -1.69 1.17 -13.34
CA ALA A 183 -1.82 1.71 -14.69
C ALA A 183 -2.35 3.15 -14.69
N LEU A 184 -3.37 3.46 -13.88
CA LEU A 184 -3.87 4.83 -13.75
C LEU A 184 -2.82 5.76 -13.11
N THR A 185 -2.11 5.28 -12.10
CA THR A 185 -1.02 6.04 -11.48
C THR A 185 0.05 6.38 -12.53
N VAL A 186 0.51 5.40 -13.31
CA VAL A 186 1.52 5.60 -14.36
C VAL A 186 0.99 6.51 -15.48
N TYR A 187 -0.24 6.28 -15.95
CA TYR A 187 -0.86 7.09 -17.00
C TYR A 187 -0.93 8.57 -16.61
N ARG A 188 -1.39 8.87 -15.39
CA ARG A 188 -1.49 10.26 -14.91
C ARG A 188 -0.12 10.94 -14.85
N VAL A 189 0.90 10.18 -14.51
CA VAL A 189 2.27 10.66 -14.34
C VAL A 189 2.92 10.95 -15.68
N LEU A 190 2.83 10.00 -16.61
CA LEU A 190 3.37 10.16 -17.97
C LEU A 190 2.66 11.29 -18.73
N GLY A 191 1.34 11.45 -18.52
CA GLY A 191 0.56 12.53 -19.13
C GLY A 191 0.83 13.92 -18.56
N SER A 192 1.45 14.05 -17.38
CA SER A 192 1.71 15.35 -16.73
C SER A 192 3.08 15.95 -17.11
N GLY A 193 3.54 15.71 -18.35
CA GLY A 193 4.90 15.99 -18.85
C GLY A 193 5.60 17.29 -18.39
N SER A 194 6.94 17.20 -18.28
CA SER A 194 7.92 18.24 -17.88
C SER A 194 7.78 18.86 -16.49
N ARG A 195 6.56 19.17 -16.02
CA ARG A 195 6.33 19.89 -14.74
C ARG A 195 6.75 19.11 -13.49
N TRP A 196 6.93 17.79 -13.62
CA TRP A 196 7.31 16.88 -12.54
C TRP A 196 8.66 16.20 -12.74
N ARG A 197 9.36 16.45 -13.87
CA ARG A 197 10.70 15.90 -14.13
C ARG A 197 11.70 16.61 -13.19
N GLY A 198 12.08 15.91 -12.12
CA GLY A 198 12.97 16.43 -11.06
C GLY A 198 12.27 16.73 -9.73
N SER A 199 10.94 16.64 -9.68
CA SER A 199 10.17 16.88 -8.46
C SER A 199 10.13 15.65 -7.55
N LEU A 200 10.02 15.89 -6.25
CA LEU A 200 9.65 14.96 -5.19
C LEU A 200 8.65 13.86 -5.60
N MET A 201 7.65 14.24 -6.39
CA MET A 201 6.62 13.32 -6.87
C MET A 201 7.21 12.21 -7.76
N GLY A 202 8.23 12.50 -8.57
CA GLY A 202 8.94 11.51 -9.38
C GLY A 202 9.67 10.46 -8.54
N VAL A 203 10.23 10.85 -7.38
CA VAL A 203 10.84 9.90 -6.43
C VAL A 203 9.77 9.05 -5.75
N LEU A 204 8.69 9.67 -5.25
CA LEU A 204 7.54 8.97 -4.68
C LEU A 204 6.85 8.01 -5.66
N LEU A 205 6.91 8.32 -6.96
CA LEU A 205 6.34 7.49 -8.02
C LEU A 205 7.28 6.38 -8.46
N ARG A 206 8.60 6.62 -8.50
CA ARG A 206 9.58 5.55 -8.72
C ARG A 206 9.50 4.51 -7.60
N ASP A 207 9.49 4.98 -6.35
CA ASP A 207 9.38 4.12 -5.19
C ASP A 207 8.01 3.44 -5.17
N GLY A 208 6.94 4.20 -5.44
CA GLY A 208 5.58 3.67 -5.62
C GLY A 208 5.50 2.56 -6.67
N ALA A 209 6.06 2.77 -7.85
CA ALA A 209 6.04 1.83 -8.96
C ALA A 209 6.81 0.55 -8.64
N PHE A 210 7.95 0.67 -7.97
CA PHE A 210 8.69 -0.49 -7.48
C PHE A 210 7.84 -1.33 -6.51
N TYR A 211 7.15 -0.68 -5.57
CA TYR A 211 6.26 -1.39 -4.65
C TYR A 211 5.13 -2.13 -5.38
N PHE A 212 4.47 -1.48 -6.34
CA PHE A 212 3.42 -2.11 -7.14
C PHE A 212 3.94 -3.27 -7.99
N ALA A 213 5.14 -3.17 -8.56
CA ALA A 213 5.76 -4.26 -9.32
C ALA A 213 6.04 -5.49 -8.43
N VAL A 214 6.54 -5.27 -7.21
CA VAL A 214 6.74 -6.36 -6.24
C VAL A 214 5.42 -7.04 -5.88
N LEU A 215 4.35 -6.28 -5.65
CA LEU A 215 3.03 -6.84 -5.34
C LEU A 215 2.44 -7.61 -6.51
N LEU A 216 2.59 -7.11 -7.74
CA LEU A 216 2.16 -7.82 -8.94
C LEU A 216 2.83 -9.20 -9.04
N VAL A 217 4.14 -9.27 -8.80
CA VAL A 217 4.87 -10.56 -8.79
C VAL A 217 4.36 -11.46 -7.67
N CYS A 218 4.18 -10.94 -6.46
CA CYS A 218 3.68 -11.72 -5.33
C CYS A 218 2.27 -12.30 -5.59
N HIS A 219 1.35 -11.49 -6.14
CA HIS A 219 0.01 -11.96 -6.50
C HIS A 219 0.02 -12.97 -7.64
N MET A 220 0.89 -12.80 -8.65
CA MET A 220 1.10 -13.81 -9.69
C MET A 220 1.61 -15.13 -9.09
N CYS A 221 2.57 -15.08 -8.16
CA CYS A 221 3.04 -16.26 -7.43
C CYS A 221 1.91 -16.94 -6.65
N ASN A 222 1.02 -16.18 -6.00
CA ASN A 222 -0.16 -16.76 -5.32
C ASN A 222 -1.10 -17.46 -6.30
N ILE A 223 -1.37 -16.88 -7.47
CA ILE A 223 -2.21 -17.51 -8.51
C ILE A 223 -1.57 -18.81 -9.00
N LEU A 224 -0.27 -18.76 -9.34
CA LEU A 224 0.46 -19.93 -9.84
C LEU A 224 0.54 -21.04 -8.79
N THR A 225 0.80 -20.70 -7.52
CA THR A 225 0.82 -21.69 -6.44
C THR A 225 -0.56 -22.28 -6.17
N CYS A 226 -1.64 -21.51 -6.30
CA CYS A 226 -3.00 -22.03 -6.16
C CYS A 226 -3.40 -23.00 -7.30
N LEU A 227 -2.93 -22.75 -8.53
CA LEU A 227 -3.32 -23.52 -9.72
C LEU A 227 -2.42 -24.73 -9.99
N LEU A 228 -1.09 -24.56 -9.86
CA LEU A 228 -0.10 -25.51 -10.36
C LEU A 228 0.60 -26.30 -9.25
N ALA A 229 0.63 -25.77 -8.02
CA ALA A 229 1.37 -26.43 -6.94
C ALA A 229 0.66 -27.68 -6.43
N GLN A 230 1.45 -28.59 -5.86
CA GLN A 230 0.95 -29.79 -5.18
C GLN A 230 0.08 -29.38 -3.99
N ALA A 231 -0.88 -30.24 -3.62
CA ALA A 231 -1.90 -29.95 -2.61
C ALA A 231 -1.35 -29.46 -1.25
N VAL A 232 -0.13 -29.86 -0.88
CA VAL A 232 0.56 -29.48 0.37
C VAL A 232 1.21 -28.09 0.28
N THR A 233 1.61 -27.67 -0.91
CA THR A 233 2.35 -26.41 -1.17
C THR A 233 1.46 -25.25 -1.63
N ARG A 234 0.15 -25.49 -1.81
CA ARG A 234 -0.79 -24.45 -2.25
C ARG A 234 -0.91 -23.38 -1.18
N GLY A 235 -0.68 -22.12 -1.56
CA GLY A 235 -0.84 -20.97 -0.66
C GLY A 235 0.39 -20.62 0.17
N ILE A 236 1.54 -21.29 0.00
CA ILE A 236 2.80 -20.97 0.69
C ILE A 236 3.21 -19.49 0.56
N SER A 237 2.93 -18.89 -0.60
CA SER A 237 3.30 -17.51 -0.92
C SER A 237 2.36 -16.46 -0.29
N VAL A 238 1.23 -16.87 0.28
CA VAL A 238 0.20 -15.95 0.79
C VAL A 238 0.71 -15.15 1.98
N THR A 239 1.33 -15.81 2.96
CA THR A 239 1.89 -15.15 4.16
C THR A 239 2.91 -14.09 3.76
N ILE A 240 3.87 -14.48 2.92
CA ILE A 240 4.92 -13.58 2.41
C ILE A 240 4.29 -12.39 1.67
N THR A 241 3.31 -12.64 0.81
CA THR A 241 2.63 -11.60 0.05
C THR A 241 1.94 -10.59 0.97
N ASN A 242 1.24 -11.06 2.00
CA ASN A 242 0.54 -10.18 2.95
C ASN A 242 1.52 -9.34 3.79
N VAL A 243 2.61 -9.97 4.27
CA VAL A 243 3.67 -9.26 4.98
C VAL A 243 4.28 -8.18 4.09
N ILE A 244 4.66 -8.53 2.86
CA ILE A 244 5.22 -7.58 1.90
C ILE A 244 4.21 -6.47 1.63
N ALA A 245 2.95 -6.78 1.31
CA ALA A 245 1.89 -5.78 1.09
C ALA A 245 1.76 -4.79 2.25
N SER A 246 1.71 -5.29 3.49
CA SER A 246 1.60 -4.45 4.67
C SER A 246 2.87 -3.60 4.92
N SER A 247 4.06 -4.16 4.76
CA SER A 247 5.31 -3.41 4.94
C SER A 247 5.48 -2.33 3.86
N LEU A 248 5.18 -2.65 2.60
CA LEU A 248 5.31 -1.70 1.49
C LEU A 248 4.30 -0.54 1.62
N ILE A 249 3.06 -0.82 1.99
CA ILE A 249 2.07 0.25 2.19
C ILE A 249 2.43 1.13 3.39
N THR A 250 2.94 0.53 4.48
CA THR A 250 3.40 1.25 5.68
C THR A 250 4.57 2.18 5.34
N ARG A 251 5.57 1.67 4.61
CA ARG A 251 6.71 2.48 4.12
C ARG A 251 6.28 3.61 3.21
N LEU A 252 5.34 3.35 2.29
CA LEU A 252 4.79 4.38 1.42
C LEU A 252 4.13 5.50 2.24
N MET A 253 3.31 5.15 3.23
CA MET A 253 2.63 6.13 4.09
C MET A 253 3.60 6.93 4.97
N LEU A 254 4.65 6.28 5.47
CA LEU A 254 5.72 6.96 6.21
C LEU A 254 6.50 7.92 5.31
N ASN A 255 6.86 7.49 4.11
CA ASN A 255 7.59 8.32 3.14
C ASN A 255 6.76 9.54 2.75
N LEU A 256 5.45 9.41 2.58
CA LEU A 256 4.57 10.56 2.28
C LEU A 256 4.56 11.65 3.36
N ARG A 257 4.89 11.33 4.62
CA ARG A 257 4.97 12.31 5.73
C ARG A 257 6.39 12.71 6.09
N ASP A 258 7.37 12.44 5.23
CA ASP A 258 8.74 12.83 5.51
C ASP A 258 8.91 14.36 5.40
N PRO A 259 9.39 15.05 6.46
CA PRO A 259 9.58 16.50 6.45
C PRO A 259 10.56 17.00 5.38
N ARG A 260 11.55 16.19 4.98
CA ARG A 260 12.53 16.57 3.95
C ARG A 260 11.87 16.73 2.59
N LEU A 261 10.84 15.92 2.33
CA LEU A 261 10.05 15.98 1.12
C LEU A 261 9.19 17.25 1.09
N LEU A 262 8.52 17.57 2.21
CA LEU A 262 7.74 18.80 2.35
C LEU A 262 8.60 20.07 2.24
N ARG A 263 9.82 20.06 2.81
CA ARG A 263 10.75 21.19 2.75
C ARG A 263 11.22 21.50 1.32
N ASN A 264 11.58 20.48 0.54
CA ASN A 264 11.99 20.68 -0.85
C ASN A 264 10.86 21.23 -1.73
N GLN A 265 9.60 20.96 -1.39
CA GLN A 265 8.44 21.54 -2.07
C GLN A 265 8.32 23.05 -1.79
N SER A 266 8.59 23.50 -0.57
CA SER A 266 8.61 24.95 -0.24
C SER A 266 9.81 25.68 -0.87
N SER A 267 10.99 25.05 -0.91
CA SER A 267 12.19 25.66 -1.49
C SER A 267 12.07 25.85 -3.01
N GLY A 268 11.50 24.88 -3.74
CA GLY A 268 11.28 25.01 -5.18
C GLY A 268 10.22 26.04 -5.58
N VAL A 269 9.29 26.39 -4.69
CA VAL A 269 8.35 27.50 -4.89
C VAL A 269 9.04 28.85 -4.66
N THR A 270 10.00 28.91 -3.74
CA THR A 270 10.75 30.13 -3.41
C THR A 270 11.77 30.46 -4.51
N GLU A 271 12.49 29.46 -5.05
CA GLU A 271 13.39 29.66 -6.20
C GLU A 271 12.63 30.08 -7.48
N LEU A 272 11.36 29.67 -7.64
CA LEU A 272 10.54 30.11 -8.79
C LEU A 272 10.00 31.54 -8.65
N SER A 273 9.89 32.07 -7.42
CA SER A 273 9.52 33.47 -7.18
C SER A 273 10.67 34.45 -7.35
N ASP A 274 11.92 33.97 -7.27
CA ASP A 274 13.13 34.79 -7.41
C ASP A 274 13.63 34.91 -8.87
N LEU A 275 12.85 34.41 -9.84
CA LEU A 275 13.18 34.54 -11.26
C LEU A 275 12.87 35.96 -11.78
N PRO A 276 13.86 36.71 -12.30
CA PRO A 276 13.76 38.14 -12.60
C PRO A 276 12.82 38.51 -13.77
N TRP A 277 12.15 37.55 -14.42
CA TRP A 277 11.31 37.80 -15.59
C TRP A 277 9.81 37.90 -15.30
N ARG A 278 9.34 37.67 -14.06
CA ARG A 278 7.92 37.84 -13.72
C ARG A 278 7.56 39.33 -13.65
N ALA A 279 7.03 39.84 -14.76
CA ALA A 279 6.34 41.12 -14.80
C ALA A 279 5.19 41.11 -13.78
N ASN A 280 5.19 42.11 -12.91
CA ASN A 280 4.21 42.34 -11.86
C ASN A 280 2.85 42.67 -12.51
N THR A 281 2.04 41.66 -12.84
CA THR A 281 0.66 41.88 -13.26
C THR A 281 -0.22 42.02 -12.02
N GLY A 282 -0.23 43.22 -11.44
CA GLY A 282 -1.30 43.63 -10.52
C GLY A 282 -2.60 43.87 -11.29
N PRO A 283 -3.79 43.63 -10.72
CA PRO A 283 -5.04 43.96 -11.39
C PRO A 283 -5.29 45.47 -11.31
N HIS A 284 -5.50 46.09 -12.46
CA HIS A 284 -5.95 47.47 -12.61
C HIS A 284 -7.34 47.68 -11.98
N GLY A 285 -7.50 48.81 -11.28
CA GLY A 285 -8.60 49.74 -11.59
C GLY A 285 -9.51 50.18 -10.44
N SER A 286 -9.18 51.30 -9.81
CA SER A 286 -10.20 52.32 -9.49
C SER A 286 -9.56 53.71 -9.45
N SER A 287 -10.08 54.53 -10.35
CA SER A 287 -9.71 55.92 -10.63
C SER A 287 -10.14 56.86 -9.51
N ALA A 288 -9.27 57.80 -9.12
CA ALA A 288 -9.69 59.05 -8.49
C ALA A 288 -8.76 60.20 -8.91
N LYS A 289 -9.34 61.15 -9.65
CA LYS A 289 -8.78 62.44 -10.07
C LYS A 289 -8.42 63.33 -8.88
N SER A 290 -7.31 64.06 -9.01
CA SER A 290 -7.24 65.50 -8.69
C SER A 290 -6.10 66.14 -9.49
N THR A 291 -6.36 66.75 -10.64
CA THR A 291 -6.31 68.22 -10.86
C THR A 291 -4.99 68.86 -10.41
N GLY A 292 -4.21 69.32 -11.40
CA GLY A 292 -2.94 69.99 -11.20
C GLY A 292 -3.06 71.48 -10.88
N THR A 293 -1.91 72.07 -10.55
CA THR A 293 -1.63 73.48 -10.80
C THR A 293 -0.12 73.64 -10.98
N SER A 294 0.24 74.27 -12.10
CA SER A 294 1.58 74.75 -12.47
C SER A 294 1.95 75.96 -11.62
N SER A 295 3.23 76.14 -11.26
CA SER A 295 4.07 77.30 -11.65
C SER A 295 5.22 77.61 -10.68
N HIS A 296 6.42 77.77 -11.28
CA HIS A 296 7.45 78.81 -11.09
C HIS A 296 8.13 79.14 -9.73
N GLU A 297 9.48 79.22 -9.82
CA GLU A 297 10.41 80.23 -9.24
C GLU A 297 10.53 80.36 -7.70
N THR A 298 11.64 80.69 -7.03
CA THR A 298 13.11 80.84 -7.25
C THR A 298 13.72 81.07 -5.85
N SER A 299 15.06 80.94 -5.76
CA SER A 299 15.99 81.56 -4.79
C SER A 299 16.15 81.07 -3.34
N GLU A 300 17.39 80.62 -3.10
CA GLU A 300 18.37 81.11 -2.10
C GLU A 300 18.13 80.97 -0.58
N GLY A 301 19.13 80.36 0.09
CA GLY A 301 19.84 81.04 1.19
C GLY A 301 19.93 80.32 2.54
N GLY A 302 21.17 80.07 2.99
CA GLY A 302 21.56 79.89 4.42
C GLY A 302 21.78 78.43 4.85
N SER A 303 22.99 77.88 4.95
CA SER A 303 24.18 78.20 5.78
C SER A 303 24.11 77.70 7.23
N SER A 304 25.17 76.96 7.62
CA SER A 304 25.64 76.62 9.00
C SER A 304 24.80 75.60 9.78
N GLY A 305 25.34 74.61 10.51
CA GLY A 305 26.68 74.38 11.04
C GLY A 305 26.53 73.84 12.47
N LEU A 306 27.36 72.83 12.80
CA LEU A 306 27.50 72.04 14.05
C LEU A 306 26.69 70.73 14.11
#